data_AF-A0A3N5X2P3-F1
#
_entry.id   AF-A0A3N5X2P3-F1
#
_cell.length_a   1.000
_cell.length_b   1.000
_cell.length_c   1.000
_cell.angle_alpha   90.00
_cell.angle_beta   90.00
_cell.angle_gamma   90.00
#
_symmetry.space_group_name_H-M   'P 1'
#
loop_
_entity.id
_entity.type
_entity.pdbx_description
1 polymer ?
#
loop_
_entity_poly.entity_id
_entity_poly.type
_entity_poly.pdbx_seq_one_letter_code
_entity_poly.pdbx_strand_id
1 'polypeptide(L)'
;MALREDIKHAVRMELKNPKFAFLVMLTLALGIGANTAIFSVVNAVLLSALPYRDPDRLVILLEHDRKSGDKPVAYANFLDWRRMTQTFDDLACYRARNSVIVAKTGADRVSGKWVSAGFFRTLGVDFRLGREFTTEEDTVGGPPVVVIGDDAWRRYFGAETNVLGRTLNIEGVSRTVVGVLPADFRFEGDAQVFLPIHALAYQEPRFNHDALYVVGRLNSGVTLEKAASEMNVIARQLEEQYPKENAGETISVITLDKRLAANSGEVSLLLLWAVGLVLLLACVNVAGLFLARLSERRREFAVRA
;
A
#
# COMPACT_ATOMS: atom_id res chain seq x y z
N MET A 1 37.55 38.28 4.41
CA MET A 1 37.75 38.81 3.03
C MET A 1 38.21 37.71 2.06
N ALA A 2 39.14 36.83 2.46
CA ALA A 2 39.64 35.70 1.64
C ALA A 2 38.56 34.80 1.02
N LEU A 3 37.57 34.34 1.80
CA LEU A 3 36.52 33.43 1.30
C LEU A 3 35.72 33.99 0.10
N ARG A 4 35.51 35.30 0.04
CA ARG A 4 34.74 35.95 -1.02
C ARG A 4 35.54 36.04 -2.32
N GLU A 5 36.86 36.21 -2.21
CA GLU A 5 37.76 36.19 -3.37
C GLU A 5 37.96 34.77 -3.88
N ASP A 6 38.08 33.78 -2.99
CA ASP A 6 38.16 32.35 -3.35
C ASP A 6 36.91 31.88 -4.12
N ILE A 7 35.71 32.26 -3.65
CA ILE A 7 34.45 31.95 -4.35
C ILE A 7 34.42 32.61 -5.74
N LYS A 8 34.78 33.89 -5.84
CA LYS A 8 34.84 34.59 -7.14
C LYS A 8 35.84 33.93 -8.10
N HIS A 9 36.97 33.47 -7.57
CA HIS A 9 38.02 32.85 -8.35
C HIS A 9 37.62 31.44 -8.82
N ALA A 10 36.94 30.66 -7.97
CA ALA A 10 36.37 29.37 -8.34
C ALA A 10 35.29 29.50 -9.43
N VAL A 11 34.37 30.45 -9.28
CA VAL A 11 33.30 30.72 -10.27
C VAL A 11 33.90 31.12 -11.63
N ARG A 12 34.89 32.02 -11.67
CA ARG A 12 35.58 32.39 -12.92
C ARG A 12 36.32 31.22 -13.56
N MET A 13 36.85 30.30 -12.76
CA MET A 13 37.62 29.15 -13.24
C MET A 13 36.72 28.08 -13.87
N GLU A 14 35.53 27.88 -13.32
CA GLU A 14 34.52 26.97 -13.90
C GLU A 14 33.86 27.55 -15.16
N LEU A 15 33.60 28.87 -15.19
CA LEU A 15 33.12 29.54 -16.41
C LEU A 15 34.07 29.41 -17.61
N LYS A 16 35.37 29.17 -17.36
CA LYS A 16 36.36 28.93 -18.41
C LYS A 16 36.36 27.49 -18.96
N ASN A 17 35.75 26.52 -18.27
CA ASN A 17 35.68 25.11 -18.68
C ASN A 17 34.24 24.57 -18.62
N PRO A 18 33.33 25.12 -19.43
CA PRO A 18 31.89 24.87 -19.30
C PRO A 18 31.50 23.40 -19.49
N LYS A 19 32.22 22.64 -20.32
CA LYS A 19 31.94 21.21 -20.55
C LYS A 19 32.15 20.36 -19.30
N PHE A 20 33.18 20.66 -18.50
CA PHE A 20 33.49 19.93 -17.28
C PHE A 20 32.49 20.27 -16.18
N ALA A 21 32.24 21.56 -15.96
CA ALA A 21 31.22 22.03 -15.01
C ALA A 21 29.85 21.41 -15.32
N PHE A 22 29.47 21.39 -16.59
CA PHE A 22 28.22 20.80 -17.06
C PHE A 22 28.14 19.29 -16.77
N LEU A 23 29.19 18.52 -17.07
CA LEU A 23 29.24 17.08 -16.78
C LEU A 23 29.12 16.78 -15.29
N VAL A 24 29.83 17.53 -14.45
CA VAL A 24 29.77 17.36 -12.98
C VAL A 24 28.37 17.71 -12.45
N MET A 25 27.80 18.84 -12.86
CA MET A 25 26.46 19.25 -12.46
C MET A 25 25.39 18.26 -12.93
N LEU A 26 25.48 17.75 -14.16
CA LEU A 26 24.54 16.76 -14.71
C LEU A 26 24.60 15.46 -13.91
N THR A 27 25.80 15.00 -13.55
CA THR A 27 26.01 13.76 -12.81
C THR A 27 25.46 13.86 -11.38
N LEU A 28 25.72 14.99 -10.70
CA LEU A 28 25.16 15.29 -9.39
C LEU A 28 23.63 15.44 -9.44
N ALA A 29 23.10 16.16 -10.42
CA ALA A 29 21.66 16.35 -10.58
C ALA A 29 20.93 15.02 -10.81
N LEU A 30 21.50 14.13 -11.64
CA LEU A 30 20.92 12.81 -11.89
C LEU A 30 20.91 11.94 -10.62
N GLY A 31 22.02 11.93 -9.87
CA GLY A 31 22.12 11.18 -8.61
C GLY A 31 21.16 11.69 -7.54
N ILE A 32 21.13 13.02 -7.32
CA ILE A 32 20.23 13.64 -6.34
C ILE A 32 18.77 13.45 -6.76
N GLY A 33 18.44 13.63 -8.04
CA GLY A 33 17.09 13.45 -8.56
C GLY A 33 16.57 12.02 -8.41
N ALA A 34 17.39 11.02 -8.77
CA ALA A 34 17.05 9.61 -8.62
C ALA A 34 16.84 9.22 -7.14
N ASN A 35 17.75 9.63 -6.25
CA ASN A 35 17.61 9.40 -4.81
C ASN A 35 16.34 10.03 -4.24
N THR A 36 16.05 11.28 -4.63
CA THR A 36 14.88 12.01 -4.14
C THR A 36 13.58 11.36 -4.62
N ALA A 37 13.51 10.94 -5.88
CA ALA A 37 12.34 10.27 -6.43
C ALA A 37 12.05 8.95 -5.71
N ILE A 38 13.09 8.15 -5.45
CA ILE A 38 12.94 6.83 -4.81
C ILE A 38 12.61 7.00 -3.33
N PHE A 39 13.27 7.91 -2.63
CA PHE A 39 12.92 8.25 -1.26
C PHE A 39 11.47 8.76 -1.16
N SER A 40 10.98 9.53 -2.14
CA SER A 40 9.59 10.00 -2.15
C SER A 40 8.60 8.84 -2.27
N VAL A 41 8.88 7.83 -3.10
CA VAL A 41 8.05 6.62 -3.20
C VAL A 41 8.08 5.84 -1.89
N VAL A 42 9.27 5.64 -1.31
CA VAL A 42 9.42 4.95 -0.02
C VAL A 42 8.67 5.69 1.09
N ASN A 43 8.78 7.01 1.15
CA ASN A 43 8.09 7.84 2.13
C ASN A 43 6.57 7.82 1.92
N ALA A 44 6.10 7.83 0.66
CA ALA A 44 4.69 7.72 0.34
C ALA A 44 4.09 6.37 0.76
N VAL A 45 4.86 5.28 0.64
CA VAL A 45 4.39 3.91 0.91
C VAL A 45 4.59 3.50 2.38
N LEU A 46 5.70 3.89 3.01
CA LEU A 46 6.09 3.41 4.35
C LEU A 46 5.91 4.45 5.47
N LEU A 47 5.98 5.75 5.17
CA LEU A 47 6.11 6.80 6.19
C LEU A 47 4.97 7.82 6.18
N SER A 48 4.11 7.81 5.17
CA SER A 48 2.97 8.72 5.13
C SER A 48 1.90 8.22 6.09
N ALA A 49 1.44 9.10 6.98
CA ALA A 49 0.32 8.82 7.85
C ALA A 49 -0.85 8.33 6.99
N LEU A 50 -1.31 7.11 7.26
CA LEU A 50 -2.41 6.53 6.50
C LEU A 50 -3.63 7.47 6.64
N PRO A 51 -4.38 7.75 5.55
CA PRO A 51 -5.50 8.69 5.55
C PRO A 51 -6.74 8.13 6.27
N TYR A 52 -6.53 7.26 7.26
CA TYR A 52 -7.56 6.61 8.05
C TYR A 52 -7.72 7.33 9.39
N ARG A 53 -8.95 7.36 9.89
CA ARG A 53 -9.21 7.87 11.24
C ARG A 53 -8.59 6.94 12.28
N ASP A 54 -7.83 7.49 13.23
CA ASP A 54 -7.12 6.78 14.30
C ASP A 54 -6.33 5.55 13.80
N PRO A 55 -5.30 5.73 12.95
CA PRO A 55 -4.60 4.63 12.28
C PRO A 55 -3.90 3.69 13.28
N ASP A 56 -3.50 4.17 14.45
CA ASP A 56 -2.85 3.37 15.50
C ASP A 56 -3.77 2.27 16.08
N ARG A 57 -5.08 2.38 15.85
CA ARG A 57 -6.08 1.38 16.27
C ARG A 57 -6.37 0.34 15.19
N LEU A 58 -5.82 0.50 13.99
CA LEU A 58 -6.03 -0.42 12.89
C LEU A 58 -4.98 -1.53 12.92
N VAL A 59 -5.48 -2.76 12.91
CA VAL A 59 -4.66 -3.97 12.89
C VAL A 59 -5.13 -4.91 11.81
N ILE A 60 -4.23 -5.77 11.38
CA ILE A 60 -4.49 -6.87 10.46
C ILE A 60 -4.43 -8.16 11.26
N LEU A 61 -5.45 -8.98 11.10
CA LEU A 61 -5.56 -10.29 11.70
C LEU A 61 -5.29 -11.35 10.62
N LEU A 62 -4.44 -12.30 10.97
CA LEU A 62 -4.00 -13.40 10.12
C LEU A 62 -4.16 -14.70 10.91
N GLU A 63 -4.46 -15.78 10.20
CA GLU A 63 -4.24 -17.10 10.78
C GLU A 63 -2.74 -17.35 10.83
N HIS A 64 -2.28 -18.01 11.88
CA HIS A 64 -0.87 -18.26 12.12
C HIS A 64 -0.67 -19.72 12.50
N ASP A 65 -0.01 -20.47 11.61
CA ASP A 65 0.44 -21.82 11.88
C ASP A 65 1.86 -21.77 12.44
N ARG A 66 2.11 -22.48 13.55
CA ARG A 66 3.40 -22.45 14.25
C ARG A 66 4.58 -22.95 13.41
N LYS A 67 4.35 -23.70 12.34
CA LYS A 67 5.40 -24.27 11.48
C LYS A 67 5.61 -23.46 10.20
N SER A 68 4.55 -22.90 9.64
CA SER A 68 4.52 -22.27 8.32
C SER A 68 4.34 -20.75 8.36
N GLY A 69 3.98 -20.17 9.51
CA GLY A 69 3.85 -18.74 9.73
C GLY A 69 2.46 -18.20 9.42
N ASP A 70 2.40 -16.90 9.12
CA ASP A 70 1.16 -16.20 8.82
C ASP A 70 0.58 -16.64 7.47
N LYS A 71 -0.73 -16.91 7.45
CA LYS A 71 -1.48 -17.31 6.25
C LYS A 71 -2.80 -16.54 6.13
N PRO A 72 -3.42 -16.53 4.93
CA PRO A 72 -4.73 -15.93 4.74
C PRO A 72 -5.79 -16.63 5.58
N VAL A 73 -6.86 -15.90 5.89
CA VAL A 73 -7.91 -16.33 6.82
C VAL A 73 -8.99 -17.12 6.09
N ALA A 74 -9.48 -18.21 6.68
CA ALA A 74 -10.67 -18.86 6.16
C ALA A 74 -11.91 -17.99 6.45
N TYR A 75 -12.82 -17.84 5.48
CA TYR A 75 -14.00 -16.96 5.65
C TYR A 75 -14.86 -17.34 6.85
N ALA A 76 -15.01 -18.64 7.13
CA ALA A 76 -15.75 -19.12 8.30
C ALA A 76 -15.06 -18.75 9.62
N ASN A 77 -13.73 -18.80 9.68
CA ASN A 77 -12.97 -18.38 10.85
C ASN A 77 -13.15 -16.87 11.08
N PHE A 78 -13.12 -16.05 10.02
CA PHE A 78 -13.47 -14.63 10.11
C PHE A 78 -14.87 -14.40 10.72
N LEU A 79 -15.89 -15.15 10.29
CA LEU A 79 -17.24 -15.05 10.86
C LEU A 79 -17.28 -15.41 12.34
N ASP A 80 -16.49 -16.39 12.77
CA ASP A 80 -16.36 -16.74 14.19
C ASP A 80 -15.65 -15.63 14.97
N TRP A 81 -14.54 -15.11 14.46
CA TRP A 81 -13.80 -14.02 15.09
C TRP A 81 -14.67 -12.79 15.28
N ARG A 82 -15.43 -12.40 14.26
CA ARG A 82 -16.36 -11.25 14.31
C ARG A 82 -17.47 -11.44 15.35
N ARG A 83 -17.87 -12.68 15.65
CA ARG A 83 -18.89 -12.98 16.66
C ARG A 83 -18.33 -13.08 18.08
N MET A 84 -17.10 -13.54 18.22
CA MET A 84 -16.51 -13.91 19.51
C MET A 84 -15.70 -12.78 20.15
N THR A 85 -15.17 -11.86 19.35
CA THR A 85 -14.30 -10.79 19.84
C THR A 85 -15.04 -9.72 20.63
N GLN A 86 -14.38 -9.16 21.65
CA GLN A 86 -14.84 -8.05 22.46
C GLN A 86 -13.85 -6.88 22.49
N THR A 87 -12.61 -7.08 22.02
CA THR A 87 -11.57 -6.04 22.03
C THR A 87 -11.58 -5.13 20.79
N PHE A 88 -12.47 -5.39 19.83
CA PHE A 88 -12.57 -4.67 18.56
C PHE A 88 -13.94 -3.98 18.41
N ASP A 89 -13.93 -2.75 17.90
CA ASP A 89 -15.14 -2.01 17.56
C ASP A 89 -15.82 -2.65 16.34
N ASP A 90 -15.01 -3.08 15.36
CA ASP A 90 -15.47 -3.72 14.13
C ASP A 90 -14.35 -4.58 13.52
N LEU A 91 -14.76 -5.64 12.81
CA LEU A 91 -13.90 -6.50 11.99
C LEU A 91 -14.49 -6.61 10.59
N ALA A 92 -13.66 -6.39 9.58
CA ALA A 92 -14.00 -6.55 8.19
C ALA A 92 -12.95 -7.40 7.46
N CYS A 93 -13.34 -8.06 6.39
CA CYS A 93 -12.43 -8.85 5.58
C CYS A 93 -12.34 -8.33 4.14
N TYR A 94 -11.22 -8.60 3.50
CA TYR A 94 -10.97 -8.24 2.12
C TYR A 94 -10.10 -9.28 1.43
N ARG A 95 -10.21 -9.37 0.11
CA ARG A 95 -9.40 -10.26 -0.72
C ARG A 95 -8.27 -9.46 -1.38
N ALA A 96 -7.02 -9.96 -1.29
CA ALA A 96 -5.87 -9.24 -1.84
C ALA A 96 -5.75 -9.30 -3.38
N ARG A 97 -6.53 -10.14 -4.08
CA ARG A 97 -6.46 -10.24 -5.56
C ARG A 97 -7.02 -8.97 -6.22
N ASN A 98 -6.20 -8.35 -7.07
CA ASN A 98 -6.37 -6.99 -7.58
C ASN A 98 -6.99 -6.86 -8.99
N SER A 99 -7.55 -7.90 -9.59
CA SER A 99 -7.97 -7.83 -11.01
C SER A 99 -9.47 -8.04 -11.16
N VAL A 100 -10.16 -6.99 -11.61
CA VAL A 100 -11.57 -7.03 -11.98
C VAL A 100 -11.72 -6.37 -13.36
N ILE A 101 -12.17 -7.11 -14.37
CA ILE A 101 -12.24 -6.59 -15.75
C ILE A 101 -13.49 -5.74 -15.94
N VAL A 102 -13.37 -4.51 -16.44
CA VAL A 102 -14.53 -3.63 -16.73
C VAL A 102 -14.79 -3.62 -18.22
N ALA A 103 -16.05 -3.81 -18.61
CA ALA A 103 -16.46 -3.79 -20.00
C ALA A 103 -17.52 -2.72 -20.23
N LYS A 104 -17.11 -1.51 -20.62
CA LYS A 104 -17.99 -0.62 -21.40
C LYS A 104 -17.77 -0.81 -22.91
N THR A 105 -16.56 -1.22 -23.32
CA THR A 105 -16.15 -1.47 -24.73
C THR A 105 -15.16 -2.64 -24.93
N GLY A 106 -14.88 -3.45 -23.88
CA GLY A 106 -14.24 -4.77 -24.05
C GLY A 106 -12.74 -4.90 -23.77
N ALA A 107 -12.02 -3.86 -23.32
CA ALA A 107 -10.56 -3.98 -23.08
C ALA A 107 -10.00 -3.25 -21.84
N ASP A 108 -10.82 -2.59 -21.02
CA ASP A 108 -10.33 -1.83 -19.88
C ASP A 108 -10.20 -2.71 -18.62
N ARG A 109 -8.94 -3.00 -18.24
CA ARG A 109 -8.65 -3.62 -16.95
C ARG A 109 -8.77 -2.57 -15.86
N VAL A 110 -9.55 -2.86 -14.83
CA VAL A 110 -9.64 -2.03 -13.63
C VAL A 110 -9.12 -2.83 -12.46
N SER A 111 -8.39 -2.17 -11.57
CA SER A 111 -8.02 -2.83 -10.33
C SER A 111 -9.22 -2.79 -9.39
N GLY A 112 -9.62 -3.94 -8.87
CA GLY A 112 -10.70 -4.03 -7.91
C GLY A 112 -10.36 -4.90 -6.73
N LYS A 113 -11.03 -4.65 -5.60
CA LYS A 113 -10.93 -5.46 -4.38
C LYS A 113 -12.30 -5.94 -3.94
N TRP A 114 -12.33 -7.14 -3.40
CA TRP A 114 -13.51 -7.70 -2.76
C TRP A 114 -13.41 -7.42 -1.25
N VAL A 115 -14.45 -6.85 -0.66
CA VAL A 115 -14.48 -6.42 0.74
C VAL A 115 -15.82 -6.79 1.38
N SER A 116 -15.85 -7.06 2.68
CA SER A 116 -17.10 -7.27 3.40
C SER A 116 -17.85 -5.96 3.64
N ALA A 117 -19.14 -6.05 3.96
CA ALA A 117 -19.87 -4.93 4.55
C ALA A 117 -19.18 -4.48 5.85
N GLY A 118 -19.08 -3.16 6.05
CA GLY A 118 -18.43 -2.54 7.21
C GLY A 118 -16.91 -2.38 7.07
N PHE A 119 -16.31 -2.74 5.95
CA PHE A 119 -14.90 -2.52 5.63
C PHE A 119 -14.49 -1.05 5.69
N PHE A 120 -15.19 -0.17 4.97
CA PHE A 120 -14.88 1.27 4.94
C PHE A 120 -15.16 1.92 6.29
N ARG A 121 -16.22 1.53 7.00
CA ARG A 121 -16.48 1.92 8.39
C ARG A 121 -15.37 1.47 9.34
N THR A 122 -14.90 0.24 9.21
CA THR A 122 -13.75 -0.27 9.98
C THR A 122 -12.53 0.60 9.75
N LEU A 123 -12.28 1.03 8.52
CA LEU A 123 -11.19 1.97 8.17
C LEU A 123 -11.47 3.43 8.56
N GLY A 124 -12.71 3.77 8.93
CA GLY A 124 -13.10 5.14 9.27
C GLY A 124 -13.09 6.07 8.06
N VAL A 125 -13.55 5.57 6.91
CA VAL A 125 -13.57 6.30 5.64
C VAL A 125 -14.90 7.01 5.46
N ASP A 126 -14.83 8.31 5.21
CA ASP A 126 -15.99 9.12 4.86
C ASP A 126 -16.18 9.15 3.34
N PHE A 127 -17.38 8.78 2.90
CA PHE A 127 -17.72 8.73 1.47
C PHE A 127 -17.92 10.13 0.91
N ARG A 128 -17.41 10.35 -0.30
CA ARG A 128 -17.64 11.60 -1.03
C ARG A 128 -19.10 11.71 -1.48
N LEU A 129 -19.66 10.60 -1.96
CA LEU A 129 -21.06 10.46 -2.35
C LEU A 129 -21.57 9.08 -1.94
N GLY A 130 -22.83 8.99 -1.55
CA GLY A 130 -23.51 7.73 -1.31
C GLY A 130 -23.10 7.08 0.01
N ARG A 131 -22.93 5.76 0.00
CA ARG A 131 -22.73 4.94 1.20
C ARG A 131 -21.87 3.71 0.93
N GLU A 132 -21.51 3.05 2.03
CA GLU A 132 -20.97 1.70 2.02
C GLU A 132 -22.05 0.63 1.71
N PHE A 133 -21.60 -0.60 1.47
CA PHE A 133 -22.42 -1.81 1.34
C PHE A 133 -23.26 -2.09 2.59
N THR A 134 -24.51 -2.52 2.38
CA THR A 134 -25.34 -3.06 3.46
C THR A 134 -25.05 -4.54 3.72
N THR A 135 -25.56 -5.07 4.82
CA THR A 135 -25.48 -6.50 5.13
C THR A 135 -26.22 -7.35 4.09
N GLU A 136 -27.34 -6.88 3.56
CA GLU A 136 -28.14 -7.60 2.55
C GLU A 136 -27.42 -7.64 1.20
N GLU A 137 -26.72 -6.56 0.88
CA GLU A 137 -25.82 -6.49 -0.28
C GLU A 137 -24.55 -7.31 -0.10
N ASP A 138 -24.25 -7.80 1.11
CA ASP A 138 -23.14 -8.71 1.41
C ASP A 138 -23.62 -10.14 1.71
N THR A 139 -24.65 -10.61 0.98
CA THR A 139 -25.18 -11.99 1.08
C THR A 139 -25.27 -12.67 -0.28
N VAL A 140 -25.13 -14.00 -0.33
CA VAL A 140 -25.21 -14.78 -1.59
C VAL A 140 -26.48 -14.45 -2.38
N GLY A 141 -26.31 -14.01 -3.63
CA GLY A 141 -27.43 -13.59 -4.48
C GLY A 141 -27.98 -12.20 -4.16
N GLY A 142 -27.28 -11.44 -3.31
CA GLY A 142 -27.60 -10.06 -2.99
C GLY A 142 -27.49 -9.14 -4.22
N PRO A 143 -28.04 -7.92 -4.12
CA PRO A 143 -28.01 -6.97 -5.22
C PRO A 143 -26.58 -6.71 -5.75
N PRO A 144 -26.34 -6.73 -7.07
CA PRO A 144 -25.03 -6.46 -7.64
C PRO A 144 -24.70 -4.97 -7.50
N VAL A 145 -23.87 -4.63 -6.52
CA VAL A 145 -23.46 -3.25 -6.21
C VAL A 145 -21.95 -3.06 -6.28
N VAL A 146 -21.53 -1.80 -6.44
CA VAL A 146 -20.12 -1.41 -6.50
C VAL A 146 -19.90 -0.06 -5.83
N VAL A 147 -18.79 0.05 -5.12
CA VAL A 147 -18.23 1.33 -4.66
C VAL A 147 -17.05 1.67 -5.56
N ILE A 148 -16.94 2.94 -5.98
CA ILE A 148 -15.89 3.38 -6.91
C ILE A 148 -14.96 4.41 -6.28
N GLY A 149 -13.68 4.36 -6.61
CA GLY A 149 -12.72 5.40 -6.31
C GLY A 149 -12.88 6.64 -7.20
N ASP A 150 -12.24 7.75 -6.80
CA ASP A 150 -12.28 9.03 -7.54
C ASP A 150 -11.79 8.87 -8.99
N ASP A 151 -10.75 8.05 -9.23
CA ASP A 151 -10.20 7.79 -10.56
C ASP A 151 -11.22 7.08 -11.48
N ALA A 152 -11.90 6.05 -10.98
CA ALA A 152 -12.95 5.36 -11.73
C ALA A 152 -14.16 6.28 -11.96
N TRP A 153 -14.53 7.08 -10.97
CA TRP A 153 -15.61 8.04 -11.09
C TRP A 153 -15.34 9.09 -12.17
N ARG A 154 -14.14 9.66 -12.21
CA ARG A 154 -13.71 10.59 -13.29
C ARG A 154 -13.68 9.91 -14.64
N ARG A 155 -13.05 8.73 -14.72
CA ARG A 155 -12.82 8.02 -15.99
C ARG A 155 -14.10 7.54 -16.64
N TYR A 156 -15.01 6.93 -15.89
CA TYR A 156 -16.19 6.26 -16.44
C TYR A 156 -17.47 7.10 -16.41
N PHE A 157 -17.51 8.11 -15.53
CA PHE A 157 -18.69 8.93 -15.29
C PHE A 157 -18.40 10.44 -15.33
N GLY A 158 -17.21 10.88 -15.75
CA GLY A 158 -16.89 12.29 -15.92
C GLY A 158 -16.93 13.13 -14.64
N ALA A 159 -16.85 12.50 -13.46
CA ALA A 159 -17.10 13.13 -12.16
C ALA A 159 -18.50 13.73 -12.00
N GLU A 160 -19.50 13.20 -12.70
CA GLU A 160 -20.89 13.61 -12.55
C GLU A 160 -21.43 13.26 -11.16
N THR A 161 -22.07 14.21 -10.48
CA THR A 161 -22.61 14.03 -9.11
C THR A 161 -23.83 13.11 -9.06
N ASN A 162 -24.50 12.88 -10.19
CA ASN A 162 -25.64 11.95 -10.33
C ASN A 162 -25.20 10.51 -10.69
N VAL A 163 -24.01 10.10 -10.24
CA VAL A 163 -23.48 8.75 -10.49
C VAL A 163 -24.16 7.65 -9.66
N LEU A 164 -24.70 7.99 -8.48
CA LEU A 164 -25.38 7.03 -7.62
C LEU A 164 -26.59 6.42 -8.35
N GLY A 165 -26.75 5.10 -8.29
CA GLY A 165 -27.79 4.37 -9.01
C GLY A 165 -27.48 4.09 -10.48
N ARG A 166 -26.42 4.66 -11.05
CA ARG A 166 -25.93 4.27 -12.38
C ARG A 166 -25.22 2.93 -12.32
N THR A 167 -25.09 2.26 -13.46
CA THR A 167 -24.47 0.95 -13.54
C THR A 167 -23.08 1.00 -14.18
N LEU A 168 -22.21 0.12 -13.69
CA LEU A 168 -20.92 -0.20 -14.28
C LEU A 168 -20.89 -1.70 -14.56
N ASN A 169 -20.58 -2.09 -15.79
CA ASN A 169 -20.46 -3.51 -16.13
C ASN A 169 -19.04 -3.99 -15.83
N ILE A 170 -18.99 -4.97 -14.93
CA ILE A 170 -17.78 -5.49 -14.33
C ILE A 170 -17.86 -7.01 -14.45
N GLU A 171 -16.91 -7.66 -15.11
CA GLU A 171 -16.90 -9.11 -15.33
C GLU A 171 -18.20 -9.66 -15.93
N GLY A 172 -18.85 -8.88 -16.80
CA GLY A 172 -20.13 -9.24 -17.43
C GLY A 172 -21.37 -9.03 -16.54
N VAL A 173 -21.19 -8.58 -15.30
CA VAL A 173 -22.28 -8.28 -14.36
C VAL A 173 -22.46 -6.78 -14.25
N SER A 174 -23.67 -6.31 -14.55
CA SER A 174 -24.10 -4.92 -14.36
C SER A 174 -24.25 -4.63 -12.86
N ARG A 175 -23.35 -3.81 -12.31
CA ARG A 175 -23.33 -3.46 -10.89
C ARG A 175 -23.72 -2.00 -10.68
N THR A 176 -24.57 -1.75 -9.70
CA THR A 176 -25.07 -0.41 -9.37
C THR A 176 -24.08 0.34 -8.48
N VAL A 177 -23.74 1.57 -8.82
CA VAL A 177 -22.88 2.44 -8.00
C VAL A 177 -23.65 2.91 -6.78
N VAL A 178 -23.20 2.52 -5.59
CA VAL A 178 -23.81 2.90 -4.30
C VAL A 178 -23.00 3.91 -3.51
N GLY A 179 -21.72 4.09 -3.86
CA GLY A 179 -20.84 5.03 -3.19
C GLY A 179 -19.61 5.42 -4.01
N VAL A 180 -19.07 6.61 -3.70
CA VAL A 180 -17.84 7.17 -4.26
C VAL A 180 -16.89 7.52 -3.11
N LEU A 181 -15.66 7.01 -3.18
CA LEU A 181 -14.62 7.23 -2.18
C LEU A 181 -13.92 8.58 -2.38
N PRO A 182 -13.28 9.13 -1.32
CA PRO A 182 -12.53 10.37 -1.45
C PRO A 182 -11.26 10.16 -2.30
N ALA A 183 -10.72 11.24 -2.85
CA ALA A 183 -9.65 11.20 -3.85
C ALA A 183 -8.31 10.67 -3.31
N ASP A 184 -8.09 10.82 -2.01
CA ASP A 184 -6.91 10.40 -1.26
C ASP A 184 -7.05 9.00 -0.66
N PHE A 185 -8.20 8.33 -0.80
CA PHE A 185 -8.36 6.96 -0.31
C PHE A 185 -7.41 5.99 -1.04
N ARG A 186 -6.57 5.30 -0.28
CA ARG A 186 -5.62 4.29 -0.78
C ARG A 186 -5.55 3.13 0.19
N PHE A 187 -5.88 1.92 -0.24
CA PHE A 187 -5.81 0.72 0.61
C PHE A 187 -5.10 -0.42 -0.13
N GLU A 188 -3.91 -0.79 0.35
CA GLU A 188 -3.06 -1.87 -0.20
C GLU A 188 -3.03 -1.92 -1.74
N GLY A 189 -2.63 -0.80 -2.36
CA GLY A 189 -2.53 -0.61 -3.82
C GLY A 189 -3.59 0.34 -4.40
N ASP A 190 -3.65 0.41 -5.73
CA ASP A 190 -4.47 1.37 -6.48
C ASP A 190 -5.82 0.77 -6.92
N ALA A 191 -6.53 0.14 -5.98
CA ALA A 191 -7.87 -0.39 -6.27
C ALA A 191 -8.83 0.76 -6.61
N GLN A 192 -9.41 0.69 -7.80
CA GLN A 192 -10.31 1.71 -8.35
C GLN A 192 -11.79 1.37 -8.11
N VAL A 193 -12.11 0.09 -7.90
CA VAL A 193 -13.47 -0.38 -7.61
C VAL A 193 -13.47 -1.38 -6.46
N PHE A 194 -14.54 -1.40 -5.70
CA PHE A 194 -14.73 -2.27 -4.55
C PHE A 194 -16.03 -3.02 -4.71
N LEU A 195 -15.98 -4.32 -4.45
CA LEU A 195 -17.08 -5.25 -4.62
C LEU A 195 -17.38 -5.96 -3.30
N PRO A 196 -18.64 -6.24 -2.99
CA PRO A 196 -18.99 -6.99 -1.80
C PRO A 196 -18.53 -8.46 -1.94
N ILE A 197 -17.86 -8.99 -0.91
CA ILE A 197 -17.12 -10.26 -0.97
C ILE A 197 -18.00 -11.51 -1.09
N HIS A 198 -19.25 -11.44 -0.66
CA HIS A 198 -20.20 -12.55 -0.62
C HIS A 198 -20.41 -13.28 -1.97
N ALA A 199 -20.12 -12.65 -3.10
CA ALA A 199 -20.29 -13.28 -4.42
C ALA A 199 -19.40 -14.52 -4.60
N LEU A 200 -18.32 -14.63 -3.80
CA LEU A 200 -17.34 -15.71 -3.92
C LEU A 200 -17.10 -16.46 -2.59
N ALA A 201 -17.39 -15.88 -1.42
CA ALA A 201 -16.87 -16.39 -0.14
C ALA A 201 -17.73 -17.45 0.57
N TYR A 202 -19.06 -17.45 0.40
CA TYR A 202 -19.95 -18.34 1.19
C TYR A 202 -20.00 -19.80 0.70
N GLN A 203 -19.49 -20.08 -0.48
CA GLN A 203 -19.41 -21.44 -1.03
C GLN A 203 -18.08 -22.12 -0.69
N GLU A 204 -17.15 -21.40 -0.06
CA GLU A 204 -15.79 -21.88 0.15
C GLU A 204 -15.65 -22.62 1.49
N PRO A 205 -15.13 -23.86 1.49
CA PRO A 205 -14.90 -24.64 2.71
C PRO A 205 -13.90 -23.97 3.68
N ARG A 206 -13.93 -24.35 4.97
CA ARG A 206 -13.01 -23.81 6.01
C ARG A 206 -11.51 -24.03 5.72
N PHE A 207 -11.15 -24.97 4.85
CA PHE A 207 -9.77 -25.17 4.41
C PHE A 207 -9.34 -24.23 3.27
N ASN A 208 -10.27 -23.46 2.69
CA ASN A 208 -9.93 -22.53 1.62
C ASN A 208 -9.57 -21.15 2.18
N HIS A 209 -8.29 -20.83 2.06
CA HIS A 209 -7.68 -19.58 2.49
C HIS A 209 -7.46 -18.66 1.27
N ASP A 210 -8.54 -18.33 0.53
CA ASP A 210 -8.52 -17.63 -0.78
C ASP A 210 -8.05 -16.16 -0.68
N ALA A 211 -6.79 -15.96 -0.27
CA ALA A 211 -6.12 -14.68 -0.08
C ALA A 211 -6.97 -13.64 0.69
N LEU A 212 -7.75 -14.12 1.67
CA LEU A 212 -8.59 -13.30 2.53
C LEU A 212 -7.76 -12.79 3.70
N TYR A 213 -7.93 -11.51 3.99
CA TYR A 213 -7.28 -10.82 5.08
C TYR A 213 -8.33 -10.10 5.91
N VAL A 214 -8.10 -10.00 7.20
CA VAL A 214 -9.03 -9.34 8.12
C VAL A 214 -8.39 -8.07 8.62
N VAL A 215 -9.12 -6.96 8.52
CA VAL A 215 -8.78 -5.70 9.16
C VAL A 215 -9.70 -5.52 10.37
N GLY A 216 -9.11 -5.09 11.48
CA GLY A 216 -9.83 -4.81 12.71
C GLY A 216 -9.52 -3.43 13.24
N ARG A 217 -10.53 -2.80 13.85
CA ARG A 217 -10.37 -1.59 14.63
C ARG A 217 -10.44 -1.93 16.11
N LEU A 218 -9.36 -1.73 16.84
CA LEU A 218 -9.31 -1.92 18.29
C LEU A 218 -10.23 -0.93 19.00
N ASN A 219 -10.89 -1.35 20.08
CA ASN A 219 -11.61 -0.45 20.98
C ASN A 219 -10.71 0.66 21.51
N SER A 220 -11.30 1.80 21.88
CA SER A 220 -10.54 2.90 22.48
C SER A 220 -9.82 2.44 23.76
N GLY A 221 -8.50 2.64 23.81
CA GLY A 221 -7.66 2.28 24.95
C GLY A 221 -7.27 0.80 25.08
N VAL A 222 -7.65 -0.06 24.13
CA VAL A 222 -7.15 -1.45 24.08
C VAL A 222 -5.76 -1.48 23.46
N THR A 223 -4.84 -2.20 24.12
CA THR A 223 -3.48 -2.42 23.59
C THR A 223 -3.43 -3.64 22.66
N LEU A 224 -2.42 -3.66 21.78
CA LEU A 224 -2.20 -4.77 20.86
C LEU A 224 -2.04 -6.11 21.59
N GLU A 225 -1.35 -6.12 22.72
CA GLU A 225 -1.10 -7.33 23.51
C GLU A 225 -2.38 -7.91 24.10
N LYS A 226 -3.31 -7.04 24.52
CA LYS A 226 -4.61 -7.46 25.03
C LYS A 226 -5.46 -8.07 23.93
N ALA A 227 -5.50 -7.44 22.75
CA ALA A 227 -6.19 -7.98 21.59
C ALA A 227 -5.59 -9.32 21.14
N ALA A 228 -4.27 -9.41 21.04
CA ALA A 228 -3.58 -10.66 20.70
C ALA A 228 -3.86 -11.78 21.71
N SER A 229 -3.93 -11.45 23.01
CA SER A 229 -4.28 -12.42 24.05
C SER A 229 -5.72 -12.92 23.91
N GLU A 230 -6.69 -12.04 23.65
CA GLU A 230 -8.07 -12.45 23.38
C GLU A 230 -8.15 -13.34 22.13
N MET A 231 -7.51 -12.92 21.03
CA MET A 231 -7.54 -13.69 19.79
C MET A 231 -6.91 -15.07 19.96
N ASN A 232 -5.88 -15.23 20.79
CA ASN A 232 -5.33 -16.55 21.12
C ASN A 232 -6.29 -17.44 21.91
N VAL A 233 -7.12 -16.86 22.78
CA VAL A 233 -8.20 -17.60 23.48
C VAL A 233 -9.25 -18.07 22.47
N ILE A 234 -9.65 -17.18 21.55
CA ILE A 234 -10.59 -17.52 20.46
C ILE A 234 -10.02 -18.63 19.57
N ALA A 235 -8.73 -18.54 19.21
CA ALA A 235 -8.06 -19.56 18.40
C ALA A 235 -8.14 -20.95 19.07
N ARG A 236 -7.86 -21.04 20.37
CA ARG A 236 -7.97 -22.28 21.13
C ARG A 236 -9.41 -22.81 21.19
N GLN A 237 -10.39 -21.94 21.36
CA GLN A 237 -11.80 -22.34 21.33
C GLN A 237 -12.21 -22.89 19.95
N LEU A 238 -11.69 -22.30 18.88
CA LEU A 238 -11.91 -22.77 17.51
C LEU A 238 -11.18 -24.06 17.20
N GLU A 239 -10.00 -24.29 17.78
CA GLU A 239 -9.29 -25.58 17.73
C GLU A 239 -10.11 -26.69 18.42
N GLU A 240 -10.72 -26.41 19.58
CA GLU A 240 -11.58 -27.37 20.28
C GLU A 240 -12.87 -27.68 19.50
N GLN A 241 -13.46 -26.68 18.85
CA GLN A 241 -14.69 -26.85 18.04
C GLN A 241 -14.43 -27.49 16.67
N TYR A 242 -13.30 -27.17 16.05
CA TYR A 242 -12.92 -27.58 14.69
C TYR A 242 -11.51 -28.18 14.68
N PRO A 243 -11.29 -29.33 15.35
CA PRO A 243 -9.96 -29.89 15.55
C PRO A 243 -9.31 -30.46 14.29
N LYS A 244 -10.04 -30.60 13.17
CA LYS A 244 -9.44 -31.02 11.90
C LYS A 244 -8.90 -29.83 11.10
N GLU A 245 -9.60 -28.71 11.18
CA GLU A 245 -9.34 -27.52 10.37
C GLU A 245 -8.42 -26.52 11.07
N ASN A 246 -8.47 -26.42 12.41
CA ASN A 246 -7.78 -25.39 13.19
C ASN A 246 -6.71 -25.95 14.16
N ALA A 247 -6.28 -27.20 14.00
CA ALA A 247 -5.31 -27.84 14.89
C ALA A 247 -3.96 -27.10 14.89
N GLY A 248 -3.50 -26.67 16.06
CA GLY A 248 -2.24 -25.95 16.21
C GLY A 248 -2.22 -24.54 15.61
N GLU A 249 -3.38 -24.01 15.21
CA GLU A 249 -3.50 -22.65 14.68
C GLU A 249 -3.65 -21.62 15.78
N THR A 250 -3.03 -20.47 15.56
CA THR A 250 -3.14 -19.27 16.40
C THR A 250 -3.55 -18.09 15.53
N ILE A 251 -3.81 -16.94 16.14
CA ILE A 251 -4.20 -15.74 15.40
C ILE A 251 -3.14 -14.67 15.64
N SER A 252 -2.52 -14.24 14.55
CA SER A 252 -1.53 -13.16 14.56
C SER A 252 -2.26 -11.84 14.42
N VAL A 253 -1.95 -10.90 15.32
CA VAL A 253 -2.48 -9.53 15.30
C VAL A 253 -1.31 -8.59 15.10
N ILE A 254 -1.25 -7.93 13.96
CA ILE A 254 -0.18 -6.99 13.61
C ILE A 254 -0.75 -5.63 13.27
N THR A 255 -0.02 -4.57 13.59
CA THR A 255 -0.42 -3.21 13.23
C THR A 255 -0.36 -3.00 11.72
N LEU A 256 -1.20 -2.09 11.21
CA LEU A 256 -1.32 -1.86 9.77
C LEU A 256 -0.03 -1.33 9.13
N ASP A 257 0.73 -0.51 9.86
CA ASP A 257 2.08 -0.05 9.46
C ASP A 257 3.05 -1.23 9.29
N LYS A 258 3.06 -2.19 10.22
CA LYS A 258 3.89 -3.39 10.16
C LYS A 258 3.51 -4.27 8.98
N ARG A 259 2.22 -4.38 8.65
CA ARG A 259 1.73 -5.09 7.45
C ARG A 259 2.25 -4.43 6.17
N LEU A 260 2.14 -3.12 6.06
CA LEU A 260 2.61 -2.37 4.89
C LEU A 260 4.13 -2.45 4.75
N ALA A 261 4.85 -2.36 5.87
CA ALA A 261 6.30 -2.56 5.92
C ALA A 261 6.71 -3.99 5.55
N ALA A 262 5.97 -5.02 5.96
CA ALA A 262 6.28 -6.41 5.57
C ALA A 262 6.05 -6.65 4.07
N ASN A 263 5.02 -6.04 3.48
CA ASN A 263 4.66 -6.26 2.08
C ASN A 263 5.52 -5.43 1.09
N SER A 264 6.25 -4.42 1.56
CA SER A 264 7.01 -3.48 0.72
C SER A 264 8.44 -3.19 1.20
N GLY A 265 8.79 -3.58 2.43
CA GLY A 265 10.01 -3.18 3.11
C GLY A 265 11.28 -3.79 2.54
N GLU A 266 11.29 -5.09 2.21
CA GLU A 266 12.49 -5.74 1.68
C GLU A 266 12.88 -5.20 0.31
N VAL A 267 11.91 -5.03 -0.59
CA VAL A 267 12.15 -4.47 -1.94
C VAL A 267 12.53 -2.99 -1.86
N SER A 268 11.91 -2.22 -0.96
CA SER A 268 12.20 -0.80 -0.78
C SER A 268 13.59 -0.55 -0.18
N LEU A 269 14.00 -1.34 0.80
CA LEU A 269 15.36 -1.26 1.37
C LEU A 269 16.41 -1.63 0.33
N LEU A 270 16.17 -2.70 -0.44
CA LEU A 270 17.09 -3.13 -1.49
C LEU A 270 17.21 -2.07 -2.59
N LEU A 271 16.10 -1.43 -2.99
CA LEU A 271 16.12 -0.27 -3.89
C LEU A 271 16.91 0.90 -3.29
N LEU A 272 16.69 1.22 -2.01
CA LEU A 272 17.41 2.31 -1.35
C LEU A 272 18.93 2.06 -1.33
N TRP A 273 19.36 0.83 -1.05
CA TRP A 273 20.77 0.42 -1.13
C TRP A 273 21.33 0.49 -2.55
N ALA A 274 20.59 -0.01 -3.54
CA ALA A 274 20.99 0.05 -4.94
C ALA A 274 21.19 1.50 -5.41
N VAL A 275 20.31 2.39 -4.99
CA VAL A 275 20.34 3.82 -5.33
C VAL A 275 21.45 4.55 -4.59
N GLY A 276 21.69 4.21 -3.32
CA GLY A 276 22.87 4.64 -2.58
C GLY A 276 24.18 4.24 -3.27
N LEU A 277 24.26 3.02 -3.80
CA LEU A 277 25.40 2.54 -4.58
C LEU A 277 25.58 3.31 -5.90
N VAL A 278 24.49 3.61 -6.61
CA VAL A 278 24.55 4.45 -7.83
C VAL A 278 25.05 5.86 -7.50
N LEU A 279 24.61 6.45 -6.38
CA LEU A 279 25.12 7.74 -5.93
C LEU A 279 26.62 7.67 -5.58
N LEU A 280 27.07 6.60 -4.92
CA LEU A 280 28.50 6.40 -4.63
C LEU A 280 29.32 6.28 -5.92
N LEU A 281 28.83 5.55 -6.92
CA LEU A 281 29.48 5.46 -8.23
C LEU A 281 29.55 6.82 -8.93
N ALA A 282 28.50 7.62 -8.85
CA ALA A 282 28.50 8.99 -9.35
C ALA A 282 29.57 9.85 -8.63
N CYS A 283 29.68 9.75 -7.31
CA CYS A 283 30.72 10.43 -6.54
C CYS A 283 32.14 9.99 -6.91
N VAL A 284 32.36 8.68 -7.13
CA VAL A 284 33.65 8.13 -7.58
C VAL A 284 34.02 8.66 -8.97
N ASN A 285 33.05 8.72 -9.89
CA ASN A 285 33.26 9.27 -11.23
C ASN A 285 33.63 10.75 -11.18
N VAL A 286 32.96 11.54 -10.33
CA VAL A 286 33.31 12.94 -10.09
C VAL A 286 34.72 13.05 -9.49
N ALA A 287 35.08 12.23 -8.52
CA ALA A 287 36.43 12.21 -7.94
C ALA A 287 37.50 11.85 -8.98
N GLY A 288 37.25 10.88 -9.84
CA GLY A 288 38.13 10.50 -10.95
C GLY A 288 38.34 11.64 -11.96
N LEU A 289 37.27 12.37 -12.28
CA LEU A 289 37.33 13.58 -13.11
C LEU A 289 38.17 14.69 -12.47
N PHE A 290 38.05 14.91 -11.15
CA PHE A 290 38.91 15.85 -10.43
C PHE A 290 40.38 15.43 -10.44
N LEU A 291 40.68 14.14 -10.24
CA LEU A 291 42.04 13.60 -10.30
C LEU A 291 42.67 13.73 -11.69
N ALA A 292 41.91 13.46 -12.76
CA ALA A 292 42.37 13.64 -14.13
C ALA A 292 42.75 15.10 -14.42
N ARG A 293 41.92 16.04 -13.96
CA ARG A 293 42.16 17.49 -14.09
C ARG A 293 43.38 17.98 -13.31
N LEU A 294 43.63 17.40 -12.12
CA LEU A 294 44.84 17.68 -11.34
C LEU A 294 46.11 17.15 -12.04
N SER A 295 46.00 16.00 -12.72
CA SER A 295 47.10 15.42 -13.50
C SER A 295 47.44 16.25 -14.74
N GLU A 296 46.44 16.74 -15.47
CA GLU A 296 46.65 17.67 -16.60
C GLU A 296 47.31 18.98 -16.16
N ARG A 297 46.88 19.56 -15.04
CA ARG A 297 47.52 20.75 -14.46
C ARG A 297 48.96 20.49 -14.03
N ARG A 298 49.29 19.31 -13.49
CA ARG A 298 50.70 18.94 -13.18
C ARG A 298 51.58 18.93 -14.43
N ARG A 299 51.05 18.49 -15.57
CA ARG A 299 51.77 18.53 -16.86
C ARG A 299 52.01 19.98 -17.32
N GLU A 300 51.06 20.89 -17.12
CA GLU A 300 51.25 22.31 -17.41
C GLU A 300 52.31 22.99 -16.52
N PHE A 301 52.40 22.61 -15.24
CA PHE A 301 53.43 23.12 -14.33
C PHE A 301 54.84 22.59 -14.64
N ALA A 302 54.97 21.35 -15.11
CA ALA A 302 56.26 20.77 -15.50
C ALA A 302 56.85 21.36 -16.81
N VAL A 303 56.01 21.96 -17.66
CA VAL A 303 56.42 22.58 -18.94
C VAL A 303 56.74 24.09 -18.77
N ARG A 304 56.38 24.69 -17.63
CA ARG A 304 56.63 26.10 -17.31
C ARG A 304 57.77 26.33 -16.31
N ALA A 305 58.42 25.27 -15.84
CA ALA A 305 59.59 25.33 -14.95
C ALA A 305 60.90 25.30 -15.75
#